data_AF-A0AAD8BRR8-F1
#
_entry.id   AF-A0AAD8BRR8-F1
#
_cell.length_a   1.000
_cell.length_b   1.000
_cell.length_c   1.000
_cell.angle_alpha   90.00
_cell.angle_beta   90.00
_cell.angle_gamma   90.00
#
_symmetry.space_group_name_H-M   'P 1'
#
loop_
_entity.id
_entity.type
_entity.pdbx_description
1 polymer ?
#
loop_
_entity_poly.entity_id
_entity_poly.type
_entity_poly.pdbx_seq_one_letter_code
_entity_poly.pdbx_strand_id
1 'polypeptide(L)' 'VLPMSRYYLEILAHESLVLIVTDTYGNGEPPYNGQEFAKSLYEKRGYEIIGNS' A
#
# COMPACT_ATOMS: atom_id res chain seq x y z
N VAL A 1 -0.23 15.87 -6.34
CA VAL A 1 -0.25 14.40 -6.20
C VAL A 1 0.86 14.00 -5.25
N LEU A 2 0.55 13.26 -4.19
CA LEU A 2 1.56 12.73 -3.25
C LEU A 2 2.07 11.39 -3.81
N PRO A 3 3.39 11.16 -3.96
CA PRO A 3 3.89 9.85 -4.36
C PRO A 3 3.68 8.83 -3.22
N MET A 4 3.43 7.57 -3.59
CA MET A 4 3.21 6.49 -2.62
C MET A 4 4.40 6.32 -1.64
N SER A 5 5.62 6.60 -2.07
CA SER A 5 6.83 6.56 -1.23
C SER A 5 6.90 7.61 -0.13
N ARG A 6 5.98 8.59 -0.14
CA ARG A 6 5.83 9.61 0.91
C ARG A 6 4.52 9.45 1.68
N TYR A 7 3.78 8.37 1.42
CA TYR A 7 2.56 8.03 2.13
C TYR A 7 2.90 7.04 3.25
N TYR A 8 2.57 7.39 4.49
CA TYR A 8 2.76 6.52 5.65
C TYR A 8 1.55 5.58 5.77
N LEU A 9 1.73 4.26 5.86
CA LEU A 9 0.57 3.36 5.83
C LEU A 9 -0.31 3.50 7.09
N GLU A 10 0.26 3.96 8.19
CA GLU A 10 -0.42 4.14 9.48
C GLU A 10 -1.53 5.19 9.41
N ILE A 11 -1.42 6.18 8.53
CA ILE A 11 -2.46 7.20 8.35
C ILE A 11 -3.67 6.68 7.58
N LEU A 12 -3.55 5.55 6.88
CA LEU A 12 -4.64 4.97 6.06
C LEU A 12 -5.91 4.70 6.88
N ALA A 13 -5.78 4.29 8.15
CA ALA A 13 -6.92 4.03 9.03
C ALA A 13 -7.68 5.30 9.45
N HIS A 14 -7.07 6.48 9.29
CA HIS A 14 -7.64 7.78 9.65
C HIS A 14 -8.22 8.53 8.44
N GLU A 15 -8.00 8.04 7.22
CA GLU A 15 -8.52 8.68 6.03
C GLU A 15 -9.95 8.25 5.72
N SER A 16 -10.82 9.24 5.45
CA SER A 16 -12.20 8.96 5.03
C SER A 16 -12.29 8.45 3.59
N LEU A 17 -11.35 8.85 2.73
CA LEU A 17 -11.27 8.43 1.33
C LEU A 17 -9.84 8.57 0.81
N VAL A 18 -9.32 7.51 0.17
CA VAL A 18 -8.02 7.49 -0.49
C VAL A 18 -8.23 7.14 -1.96
N LEU A 19 -7.67 7.94 -2.87
CA LEU A 19 -7.67 7.64 -4.31
C LEU A 19 -6.23 7.42 -4.78
N ILE A 20 -5.95 6.19 -5.20
CA ILE A 20 -4.64 5.81 -5.73
C ILE A 20 -4.74 5.74 -7.25
N VAL A 21 -3.85 6.46 -7.92
CA VAL A 21 -3.65 6.37 -9.37
C VAL A 21 -2.22 5.91 -9.58
N THR A 22 -2.05 4.72 -10.13
CA THR A 22 -0.76 4.09 -10.36
C THR A 22 -0.79 3.30 -11.65
N ASP A 23 0.36 3.23 -12.31
CA ASP A 23 0.64 2.23 -13.34
C ASP A 23 1.10 0.92 -12.68
N THR A 24 1.39 -0.06 -13.53
CA THR A 24 2.02 -1.33 -13.18
C THR A 24 3.20 -1.57 -14.12
N TYR A 25 4.26 -2.17 -13.62
CA TYR A 25 5.42 -2.55 -14.43
C TYR A 25 5.45 -4.07 -14.64
N GLY A 26 6.17 -4.52 -15.69
CA GLY A 26 6.47 -5.94 -15.91
C GLY A 26 5.26 -6.87 -15.89
N ASN A 27 5.29 -7.86 -15.00
CA ASN A 27 4.26 -8.87 -14.76
C ASN A 27 3.22 -8.42 -13.71
N GLY A 28 3.04 -7.11 -13.53
CA GLY A 28 2.13 -6.54 -12.53
C GLY A 28 2.84 -6.11 -11.24
N GLU A 29 4.16 -5.95 -11.27
CA GLU A 29 4.90 -5.38 -10.15
C GLU A 29 4.49 -3.91 -9.93
N PRO A 30 4.42 -3.45 -8.67
CA PRO A 30 4.24 -2.04 -8.37
C PRO A 30 5.38 -1.19 -8.98
N PRO A 31 5.11 0.08 -9.33
CA PRO A 31 6.17 1.02 -9.70
C PRO A 31 7.18 1.20 -8.57
N TYR A 32 8.39 1.66 -8.90
CA TYR A 32 9.46 1.87 -7.91
C TYR A 32 9.01 2.69 -6.70
N ASN A 33 8.22 3.75 -6.93
CA ASN A 33 7.70 4.60 -5.86
C ASN A 33 6.54 3.97 -5.05
N GLY A 34 6.02 2.80 -5.46
CA GLY A 34 4.94 2.07 -4.81
C GLY A 34 5.36 0.75 -4.17
N GLN A 35 6.63 0.34 -4.28
CA GLN A 35 7.10 -0.96 -3.79
C GLN A 35 6.97 -1.10 -2.27
N GLU A 36 7.46 -0.12 -1.51
CA GLU A 36 7.34 -0.10 -0.04
C GLU A 36 5.87 -0.07 0.39
N PHE A 37 5.05 0.79 -0.22
CA PHE A 37 3.63 0.89 0.07
C PHE A 37 2.88 -0.43 -0.16
N ALA A 38 3.15 -1.12 -1.28
CA ALA A 38 2.57 -2.42 -1.58
C ALA A 38 3.03 -3.50 -0.58
N LYS A 39 4.32 -3.54 -0.24
CA LYS A 39 4.88 -4.45 0.75
C LYS A 39 4.18 -4.29 2.10
N SER A 40 4.07 -3.07 2.61
CA SER A 40 3.40 -2.79 3.88
C SER A 40 1.93 -3.19 3.88
N LEU A 41 1.21 -3.01 2.76
CA LEU A 41 -0.17 -3.48 2.61
C LEU A 41 -0.28 -5.01 2.68
N TYR A 42 0.61 -5.74 1.99
CA TYR A 42 0.62 -7.20 2.02
C TYR A 42 0.96 -7.74 3.41
N GLU A 43 1.94 -7.13 4.09
CA GLU A 43 2.28 -7.47 5.48
C GLU A 43 1.09 -7.23 6.40
N LYS A 44 0.44 -6.06 6.32
CA LYS A 44 -0.74 -5.73 7.11
C LYS A 44 -1.89 -6.73 6.88
N ARG A 45 -2.16 -7.10 5.63
CA ARG A 45 -3.13 -8.16 5.29
C ARG A 45 -2.74 -9.50 5.91
N GLY A 46 -1.47 -9.87 5.84
CA GLY A 46 -0.93 -11.07 6.47
C GLY A 46 -1.17 -11.09 7.98
N TYR A 47 -0.85 -9.99 8.66
CA TYR A 47 -1.12 -9.79 10.09
C TYR A 47 -2.60 -9.93 10.43
N GLU A 48 -3.51 -9.37 9.63
CA GLU A 48 -4.96 -9.51 9.85
C GLU A 48 -5.43 -10.95 9.67
N ILE A 49 -4.87 -11.71 8.72
CA ILE A 49 -5.24 -13.11 8.51
C ILE A 49 -4.76 -13.97 9.70
N ILE A 50 -3.52 -13.80 10.16
CA ILE A 50 -2.97 -14.62 11.25
C ILE A 50 -3.42 -14.18 12.65
N GLY A 51 -3.71 -12.89 12.85
CA GLY A 51 -4.07 -12.33 14.15
C GLY A 51 -5.54 -12.49 14.53
N ASN A 52 -6.42 -12.75 13.55
CA ASN A 52 -7.83 -13.09 13.75
C ASN A 52 -8.13 -14.59 13.59
N SER A 53 -7.09 -15.43 13.53
CA SER A 53 -7.18 -16.89 13.51
C SER A 53 -6.98 -17.50 14.89
#